data_AF-A0A8T6NB20-F1
#
_entry.id   AF-A0A8T6NB20-F1
#
_cell.length_a   1.000
_cell.length_b   1.000
_cell.length_c   1.000
_cell.angle_alpha   90.00
_cell.angle_beta   90.00
_cell.angle_gamma   90.00
#
_symmetry.space_group_name_H-M   'P 1'
#
loop_
_entity.id
_entity.type
_entity.pdbx_description
1 polymer ?
#
loop_
_entity_poly.entity_id
_entity_poly.type
_entity_poly.pdbx_seq_one_letter_code
_entity_poly.pdbx_strand_id
1 'polypeptide(L)'
;MNIEITPEELTQILQSKSNTLILDIRAKENYMSGHISGAANAVCNSMQQKQIIMSKIPPSMKVILIDNDGAEAKQNATMMARFGFDAHYLKDGIKSWGGELVKSTQDTVISGDNLWNSIKSDSDVFLLDVREPQEFAEYRIPGAINIPLSQLFMPSSQSQLPKDKKIVTICSHGNRSMVATFALAQNGLESTSLVGGMSLWNQVLNPTTLKENDITVIQVEKVGKGCLSHIIGSNGEAVVIDPTYPPNKYVEFAQKEGLKITKVIDTHQHADHVSAAKDLARITSAKLYLSKLEEYKLDSEKIEDGNTISFGTKQLRVIHTPGHTPGGMTFVLDDKYVFSGDILFVEGIGRPDLRDQAEEFAAKLYDTLHNKILKFGDDAKIFPTHHGEGVTPTKDGIFYTTVQNAKKLPLLDLDQTEFVAKVVSITTPRPMNYSMIIKVNKGVIPIAPEQIPDLEMGPNRCSIRM
;
A
#
# COMPACT_ATOMS: atom_id res chain seq x y z
N MET A 1 -35.46 -13.21 -23.18
CA MET A 1 -35.44 -13.86 -21.86
C MET A 1 -36.22 -12.99 -20.90
N ASN A 2 -37.12 -13.56 -20.11
CA ASN A 2 -37.72 -12.82 -19.00
C ASN A 2 -36.65 -12.72 -17.90
N ILE A 3 -36.11 -11.52 -17.69
CA ILE A 3 -35.06 -11.22 -16.70
C ILE A 3 -35.61 -10.36 -15.55
N GLU A 4 -36.93 -10.13 -15.53
CA GLU A 4 -37.63 -9.42 -14.48
C GLU A 4 -38.11 -10.43 -13.44
N ILE A 5 -37.87 -10.15 -12.16
CA ILE A 5 -38.43 -10.93 -11.04
C ILE A 5 -39.29 -10.06 -10.13
N THR A 6 -40.33 -10.68 -9.57
CA THR A 6 -41.24 -10.10 -8.59
C THR A 6 -40.71 -10.24 -7.16
N PRO A 7 -41.20 -9.44 -6.20
CA PRO A 7 -40.90 -9.62 -4.78
C PRO A 7 -41.23 -11.03 -4.26
N GLU A 8 -42.30 -11.64 -4.74
CA GLU A 8 -42.70 -13.01 -4.37
C GLU A 8 -41.68 -14.05 -4.85
N GLU A 9 -41.22 -13.94 -6.09
CA GLU A 9 -40.17 -14.81 -6.65
C GLU A 9 -38.85 -14.64 -5.90
N LEU A 10 -38.46 -13.40 -5.58
CA LEU A 10 -37.26 -13.14 -4.78
C LEU A 10 -37.35 -13.77 -3.38
N THR A 11 -38.52 -13.72 -2.75
CA THR A 11 -38.76 -14.35 -1.45
C THR A 11 -38.56 -15.87 -1.51
N GLN A 12 -39.08 -16.52 -2.56
CA GLN A 12 -38.87 -17.96 -2.77
C GLN A 12 -37.40 -18.30 -3.00
N ILE A 13 -36.68 -17.48 -3.76
CA ILE A 13 -35.25 -17.64 -4.02
C ILE A 13 -34.45 -17.56 -2.71
N LEU A 14 -34.72 -16.55 -1.89
CA LEU A 14 -34.08 -16.36 -0.57
C LEU A 14 -34.29 -17.58 0.36
N GLN A 15 -35.48 -18.20 0.31
CA GLN A 15 -35.79 -19.39 1.11
C GLN A 15 -35.10 -20.66 0.60
N SER A 16 -34.88 -20.76 -0.72
CA SER A 16 -34.33 -21.96 -1.35
C SER A 16 -32.84 -22.20 -1.10
N LYS A 17 -32.10 -21.21 -0.55
CA LYS A 17 -30.63 -21.21 -0.44
C LYS A 17 -29.95 -21.63 -1.76
N SER A 18 -30.54 -21.25 -2.90
CA SER A 18 -29.96 -21.49 -4.21
C SER A 18 -28.64 -20.73 -4.36
N ASN A 19 -27.78 -21.18 -5.28
CA ASN A 19 -26.53 -20.49 -5.61
C ASN A 19 -26.82 -19.15 -6.32
N THR A 20 -27.21 -18.14 -5.54
CA THR A 20 -27.76 -16.88 -6.04
C THR A 20 -27.06 -15.69 -5.40
N LEU A 21 -26.46 -14.86 -6.25
CA LEU A 21 -25.83 -13.62 -5.85
C LEU A 21 -26.83 -12.48 -5.96
N ILE A 22 -27.18 -11.87 -4.83
CA ILE A 22 -28.09 -10.72 -4.80
C ILE A 22 -27.21 -9.47 -4.68
N LEU A 23 -27.18 -8.63 -5.70
CA LEU A 23 -26.35 -7.43 -5.78
C LEU A 23 -27.22 -6.17 -5.67
N ASP A 24 -27.07 -5.45 -4.57
CA ASP A 24 -27.62 -4.10 -4.39
C ASP A 24 -26.65 -3.07 -4.97
N ILE A 25 -27.02 -2.46 -6.08
CA ILE A 25 -26.19 -1.50 -6.81
C ILE A 25 -26.48 -0.04 -6.40
N ARG A 26 -27.33 0.19 -5.39
CA ARG A 26 -27.61 1.53 -4.87
C ARG A 26 -26.40 2.11 -4.15
N ALA A 27 -26.37 3.43 -4.03
CA ALA A 27 -25.41 4.15 -3.19
C ALA A 27 -25.32 3.54 -1.78
N LYS A 28 -24.13 3.54 -1.21
CA LYS A 28 -23.81 2.85 0.06
C LYS A 28 -24.72 3.30 1.21
N GLU A 29 -25.05 4.59 1.26
CA GLU A 29 -25.91 5.18 2.30
C GLU A 29 -27.34 4.59 2.26
N ASN A 30 -27.85 4.34 1.04
CA ASN A 30 -29.16 3.73 0.84
C ASN A 30 -29.16 2.25 1.21
N TYR A 31 -28.07 1.54 0.91
CA TYR A 31 -27.90 0.16 1.34
C TYR A 31 -27.83 0.03 2.87
N MET A 32 -27.04 0.90 3.52
CA MET A 32 -26.84 0.89 4.96
C MET A 32 -28.11 1.22 5.75
N SER A 33 -28.94 2.14 5.23
CA SER A 33 -30.21 2.53 5.87
C SER A 33 -31.30 1.45 5.76
N GLY A 34 -31.16 0.50 4.83
CA GLY A 34 -31.99 -0.69 4.72
C GLY A 34 -31.80 -1.41 3.39
N HIS A 35 -31.56 -2.72 3.42
CA HIS A 35 -31.42 -3.57 2.25
C HIS A 35 -32.11 -4.93 2.44
N ILE A 36 -32.31 -5.66 1.35
CA ILE A 36 -32.88 -7.02 1.39
C ILE A 36 -31.84 -7.97 2.02
N SER A 37 -32.27 -8.81 2.96
CA SER A 37 -31.38 -9.77 3.62
C SER A 37 -30.61 -10.64 2.60
N GLY A 38 -29.30 -10.77 2.78
CA GLY A 38 -28.42 -11.54 1.88
C GLY A 38 -28.00 -10.81 0.60
N ALA A 39 -28.41 -9.55 0.42
CA ALA A 39 -27.94 -8.68 -0.66
C ALA A 39 -26.54 -8.12 -0.39
N ALA A 40 -25.84 -7.85 -1.48
CA ALA A 40 -24.45 -7.42 -1.55
C ALA A 40 -24.35 -6.02 -2.12
N ASN A 41 -23.83 -5.04 -1.37
CA ASN A 41 -23.60 -3.72 -1.97
C ASN A 41 -22.46 -3.78 -2.99
N ALA A 42 -22.77 -3.57 -4.27
CA ALA A 42 -21.84 -3.68 -5.39
C ALA A 42 -21.94 -2.45 -6.31
N VAL A 43 -21.67 -1.27 -5.75
CA VAL A 43 -21.69 -0.01 -6.52
C VAL A 43 -20.60 -0.04 -7.57
N CYS A 44 -21.00 0.01 -8.85
CA CYS A 44 -20.09 -0.01 -9.99
C CYS A 44 -20.49 1.08 -10.98
N ASN A 45 -19.75 2.18 -10.99
CA ASN A 45 -20.11 3.34 -11.79
C ASN A 45 -19.45 3.33 -13.18
N SER A 46 -18.40 2.52 -13.38
CA SER A 46 -17.68 2.43 -14.66
C SER A 46 -17.90 1.10 -15.38
N MET A 47 -17.97 1.13 -16.71
CA MET A 47 -18.12 -0.07 -17.54
C MET A 47 -16.96 -1.05 -17.38
N GLN A 48 -15.75 -0.55 -17.15
CA GLN A 48 -14.57 -1.38 -16.94
C GLN A 48 -14.66 -2.17 -15.63
N GLN A 49 -15.11 -1.54 -14.55
CA GLN A 49 -15.34 -2.23 -13.26
C GLN A 49 -16.41 -3.32 -13.42
N LYS A 50 -17.52 -3.00 -14.11
CA LYS A 50 -18.59 -3.98 -14.39
C LYS A 50 -18.06 -5.20 -15.14
N GLN A 51 -17.29 -5.01 -16.22
CA GLN A 51 -16.72 -6.12 -17.02
C GLN A 51 -15.76 -7.00 -16.20
N ILE A 52 -14.90 -6.39 -15.38
CA ILE A 52 -13.95 -7.12 -14.53
C ILE A 52 -14.73 -8.01 -13.55
N ILE A 53 -15.69 -7.45 -12.81
CA ILE A 53 -16.46 -8.22 -11.82
C ILE A 53 -17.26 -9.33 -12.51
N MET A 54 -17.96 -9.01 -13.59
CA MET A 54 -18.76 -9.98 -14.35
C MET A 54 -17.91 -11.19 -14.78
N SER A 55 -16.71 -10.97 -15.33
CA SER A 55 -15.82 -12.07 -15.76
C SER A 55 -15.41 -13.04 -14.64
N LYS A 56 -15.60 -12.66 -13.37
CA LYS A 56 -15.20 -13.44 -12.19
C LYS A 56 -16.39 -14.10 -11.49
N ILE A 57 -17.62 -13.73 -11.84
CA ILE A 57 -18.81 -14.42 -11.37
C ILE A 57 -18.94 -15.73 -12.19
N PRO A 58 -19.17 -16.88 -11.56
CA PRO A 58 -19.42 -18.12 -12.31
C PRO A 58 -20.64 -17.95 -13.25
N PRO A 59 -20.56 -18.34 -14.53
CA PRO A 59 -21.70 -18.22 -15.45
C PRO A 59 -22.94 -19.00 -15.02
N SER A 60 -22.75 -20.06 -14.21
CA SER A 60 -23.82 -20.87 -13.63
C SER A 60 -24.51 -20.22 -12.42
N MET A 61 -23.99 -19.10 -11.92
CA MET A 61 -24.56 -18.41 -10.78
C MET A 61 -25.73 -17.53 -11.22
N LYS A 62 -26.87 -17.68 -10.54
CA LYS A 62 -27.99 -16.76 -10.72
C LYS A 62 -27.63 -15.43 -10.07
N VAL A 63 -27.79 -14.32 -10.79
CA VAL A 63 -27.50 -12.97 -10.28
C VAL A 63 -28.79 -12.17 -10.24
N ILE A 64 -29.07 -11.50 -9.13
CA ILE A 64 -30.23 -10.64 -8.96
C ILE A 64 -29.74 -9.23 -8.64
N LEU A 65 -30.08 -8.27 -9.49
CA LEU A 65 -29.70 -6.86 -9.32
C LEU A 65 -30.86 -6.06 -8.71
N ILE A 66 -30.53 -5.23 -7.72
CA ILE A 66 -31.47 -4.37 -7.00
C ILE A 66 -30.94 -2.95 -7.02
N ASP A 67 -31.77 -2.01 -7.45
CA ASP A 67 -31.55 -0.57 -7.36
C ASP A 67 -32.75 0.10 -6.66
N ASN A 68 -32.95 1.41 -6.86
CA ASN A 68 -34.05 2.14 -6.24
C ASN A 68 -35.42 1.86 -6.89
N ASP A 69 -35.50 1.68 -8.21
CA ASP A 69 -36.77 1.68 -8.97
C ASP A 69 -36.81 0.72 -10.17
N GLY A 70 -35.82 -0.14 -10.30
CA GLY A 70 -35.66 -1.17 -11.33
C GLY A 70 -34.91 -0.70 -12.57
N ALA A 71 -34.70 0.60 -12.77
CA ALA A 71 -34.20 1.12 -14.05
C ALA A 71 -32.74 0.78 -14.35
N GLU A 72 -31.83 1.05 -13.40
CA GLU A 72 -30.40 0.75 -13.53
C GLU A 72 -30.16 -0.76 -13.41
N ALA A 73 -30.86 -1.42 -12.49
CA ALA A 73 -30.78 -2.86 -12.30
C ALA A 73 -31.16 -3.60 -13.59
N LYS A 74 -32.21 -3.15 -14.29
CA LYS A 74 -32.61 -3.67 -15.60
C LYS A 74 -31.54 -3.50 -16.67
N GLN A 75 -30.90 -2.33 -16.74
CA GLN A 75 -29.82 -2.08 -17.70
C GLN A 75 -28.64 -3.03 -17.45
N ASN A 76 -28.22 -3.16 -16.20
CA ASN A 76 -27.11 -4.03 -15.80
C ASN A 76 -27.46 -5.51 -16.00
N ALA A 77 -28.67 -5.95 -15.66
CA ALA A 77 -29.13 -7.33 -15.87
C ALA A 77 -29.20 -7.68 -17.36
N THR A 78 -29.73 -6.76 -18.18
CA THR A 78 -29.77 -6.93 -19.65
C THR A 78 -28.36 -7.06 -20.22
N MET A 79 -27.43 -6.23 -19.75
CA MET A 79 -26.03 -6.34 -20.14
C MET A 79 -25.46 -7.70 -19.74
N MET A 80 -25.59 -8.11 -18.47
CA MET A 80 -25.09 -9.40 -17.98
C MET A 80 -25.67 -10.59 -18.76
N ALA A 81 -26.97 -10.58 -19.05
CA ALA A 81 -27.62 -11.62 -19.85
C ALA A 81 -27.03 -11.71 -21.27
N ARG A 82 -26.64 -10.58 -21.90
CA ARG A 82 -25.95 -10.59 -23.21
C ARG A 82 -24.56 -11.23 -23.14
N PHE A 83 -23.93 -11.24 -21.97
CA PHE A 83 -22.67 -11.93 -21.72
C PHE A 83 -22.86 -13.38 -21.22
N GLY A 84 -24.10 -13.91 -21.26
CA GLY A 84 -24.40 -15.31 -20.96
C GLY A 84 -24.69 -15.63 -19.49
N PHE A 85 -24.88 -14.63 -18.64
CA PHE A 85 -25.23 -14.83 -17.23
C PHE A 85 -26.74 -15.07 -17.03
N ASP A 86 -27.09 -15.90 -16.05
CA ASP A 86 -28.46 -16.00 -15.51
C ASP A 86 -28.77 -14.78 -14.63
N ALA A 87 -28.84 -13.60 -15.25
CA ALA A 87 -28.97 -12.31 -14.58
C ALA A 87 -30.40 -11.76 -14.65
N HIS A 88 -30.92 -11.35 -13.48
CA HIS A 88 -32.26 -10.86 -13.26
C HIS A 88 -32.24 -9.52 -12.53
N TYR A 89 -33.35 -8.78 -12.55
CA TYR A 89 -33.53 -7.57 -11.75
C TYR A 89 -34.86 -7.58 -11.01
N LEU A 90 -34.89 -6.99 -9.82
CA LEU A 90 -36.13 -6.80 -9.06
C LEU A 90 -37.00 -5.72 -9.72
N LYS A 91 -38.22 -6.10 -10.11
CA LYS A 91 -39.21 -5.20 -10.71
C LYS A 91 -39.49 -4.02 -9.76
N ASP A 92 -39.48 -2.81 -10.30
CA ASP A 92 -39.69 -1.55 -9.56
C ASP A 92 -38.68 -1.35 -8.39
N GLY A 93 -37.55 -2.07 -8.43
CA GLY A 93 -36.43 -1.94 -7.49
C GLY A 93 -36.81 -2.26 -6.05
N ILE A 94 -36.01 -1.75 -5.11
CA ILE A 94 -36.28 -1.99 -3.68
C ILE A 94 -37.60 -1.36 -3.20
N LYS A 95 -38.17 -0.39 -3.93
CA LYS A 95 -39.47 0.22 -3.59
C LYS A 95 -40.63 -0.77 -3.63
N SER A 96 -40.52 -1.83 -4.43
CA SER A 96 -41.54 -2.89 -4.49
C SER A 96 -41.37 -3.95 -3.40
N TRP A 97 -40.25 -3.92 -2.66
CA TRP A 97 -39.99 -4.90 -1.62
C TRP A 97 -40.92 -4.68 -0.42
N GLY A 98 -41.89 -5.57 -0.25
CA GLY A 98 -42.82 -5.56 0.88
C GLY A 98 -42.31 -6.30 2.13
N GLY A 99 -41.12 -6.90 2.08
CA GLY A 99 -40.53 -7.62 3.20
C GLY A 99 -39.72 -6.74 4.15
N GLU A 100 -39.22 -7.33 5.24
CA GLU A 100 -38.37 -6.61 6.18
C GLU A 100 -37.04 -6.22 5.52
N LEU A 101 -36.61 -4.98 5.78
CA LEU A 101 -35.29 -4.49 5.39
C LEU A 101 -34.34 -4.65 6.57
N VAL A 102 -33.19 -5.24 6.30
CA VAL A 102 -32.11 -5.36 7.28
C VAL A 102 -31.31 -4.07 7.25
N LYS A 103 -31.06 -3.50 8.44
CA LYS A 103 -30.05 -2.46 8.61
C LYS A 103 -28.72 -3.13 8.84
N SER A 104 -27.71 -2.80 8.03
CA SER A 104 -26.37 -3.34 8.26
C SER A 104 -25.79 -2.65 9.49
N THR A 105 -25.65 -3.37 10.61
CA THR A 105 -24.85 -2.92 11.76
C THR A 105 -23.43 -3.48 11.73
N GLN A 106 -23.20 -4.52 10.92
CA GLN A 106 -21.86 -5.02 10.63
C GLN A 106 -21.18 -4.10 9.62
N ASP A 107 -19.99 -3.65 9.99
CA ASP A 107 -19.02 -3.09 9.05
C ASP A 107 -18.66 -4.21 8.06
N THR A 108 -19.36 -4.24 6.91
CA THR A 108 -19.04 -5.10 5.76
C THR A 108 -17.69 -4.75 5.14
N VAL A 109 -17.05 -3.70 5.65
CA VAL A 109 -15.75 -3.23 5.23
C VAL A 109 -14.83 -2.96 6.41
N ILE A 110 -13.53 -3.18 6.22
CA ILE A 110 -12.49 -2.83 7.19
C ILE A 110 -11.50 -1.88 6.53
N SER A 111 -11.14 -0.78 7.21
CA SER A 111 -10.09 0.12 6.73
C SER A 111 -8.71 -0.54 6.82
N GLY A 112 -7.76 -0.05 6.03
CA GLY A 112 -6.38 -0.53 6.11
C GLY A 112 -5.76 -0.33 7.49
N ASP A 113 -5.99 0.82 8.15
CA ASP A 113 -5.51 1.07 9.52
C ASP A 113 -6.08 0.07 10.54
N ASN A 114 -7.38 -0.21 10.46
CA ASN A 114 -8.03 -1.16 11.37
C ASN A 114 -7.57 -2.60 11.11
N LEU A 115 -7.37 -2.97 9.84
CA LEU A 115 -6.81 -4.28 9.48
C LEU A 115 -5.38 -4.42 10.01
N TRP A 116 -4.54 -3.40 9.87
CA TRP A 116 -3.18 -3.43 10.39
C TRP A 116 -3.15 -3.58 11.91
N ASN A 117 -3.99 -2.85 12.64
CA ASN A 117 -4.13 -3.02 14.10
C ASN A 117 -4.58 -4.44 14.47
N SER A 118 -5.47 -5.03 13.67
CA SER A 118 -5.94 -6.41 13.84
C SER A 118 -4.79 -7.41 13.65
N ILE A 119 -3.96 -7.23 12.61
CA ILE A 119 -2.77 -8.07 12.36
C ILE A 119 -1.74 -7.92 13.49
N LYS A 120 -1.46 -6.69 13.91
CA LYS A 120 -0.47 -6.41 14.97
C LYS A 120 -0.85 -6.96 16.34
N SER A 121 -2.14 -6.93 16.67
CA SER A 121 -2.63 -7.43 17.95
C SER A 121 -2.78 -8.95 18.00
N ASP A 122 -2.36 -9.65 16.94
CA ASP A 122 -2.62 -11.08 16.74
C ASP A 122 -4.10 -11.42 16.95
N SER A 123 -4.97 -10.50 16.52
CA SER A 123 -6.41 -10.74 16.54
C SER A 123 -6.73 -11.86 15.57
N ASP A 124 -7.76 -12.65 15.89
CA ASP A 124 -8.08 -13.90 15.19
C ASP A 124 -8.79 -13.65 13.84
N VAL A 125 -8.13 -12.92 12.94
CA VAL A 125 -8.60 -12.64 11.59
C VAL A 125 -8.01 -13.62 10.59
N PHE A 126 -8.82 -14.06 9.64
CA PHE A 126 -8.37 -14.87 8.51
C PHE A 126 -8.30 -14.03 7.24
N LEU A 127 -7.09 -13.86 6.70
CA LEU A 127 -6.86 -13.06 5.50
C LEU A 127 -7.10 -13.91 4.25
N LEU A 128 -8.15 -13.60 3.50
CA LEU A 128 -8.54 -14.31 2.27
C LEU A 128 -8.32 -13.43 1.04
N ASP A 129 -7.29 -13.71 0.27
CA ASP A 129 -7.04 -13.03 -1.00
C ASP A 129 -7.79 -13.74 -2.14
N VAL A 130 -8.72 -13.03 -2.78
CA VAL A 130 -9.56 -13.56 -3.86
C VAL A 130 -9.10 -13.15 -5.26
N ARG A 131 -7.87 -12.62 -5.38
CA ARG A 131 -7.23 -12.34 -6.67
C ARG A 131 -6.78 -13.62 -7.37
N GLU A 132 -6.39 -13.47 -8.63
CA GLU A 132 -5.79 -14.59 -9.36
C GLU A 132 -4.43 -14.97 -8.75
N PRO A 133 -4.00 -16.24 -8.86
CA PRO A 133 -2.75 -16.71 -8.25
C PRO A 133 -1.51 -15.92 -8.69
N GLN A 134 -1.48 -15.42 -9.92
CA GLN A 134 -0.38 -14.61 -10.44
C GLN A 134 -0.33 -13.23 -9.76
N GLU A 135 -1.48 -12.60 -9.51
CA GLU A 135 -1.55 -11.31 -8.79
C GLU A 135 -1.10 -11.48 -7.33
N PHE A 136 -1.48 -12.61 -6.71
CA PHE A 136 -1.12 -12.94 -5.33
C PHE A 136 0.36 -13.32 -5.19
N ALA A 137 0.93 -14.03 -6.17
CA ALA A 137 2.35 -14.39 -6.19
C ALA A 137 3.25 -13.17 -6.40
N GLU A 138 2.78 -12.17 -7.14
CA GLU A 138 3.53 -10.93 -7.38
C GLU A 138 3.71 -10.09 -6.11
N TYR A 139 2.65 -9.97 -5.29
CA TYR A 139 2.68 -9.34 -3.96
C TYR A 139 1.38 -9.62 -3.20
N ARG A 140 1.45 -9.69 -1.87
CA ARG A 140 0.31 -10.04 -0.99
C ARG A 140 0.51 -9.48 0.41
N ILE A 141 -0.57 -9.44 1.19
CA ILE A 141 -0.45 -9.24 2.64
C ILE A 141 0.16 -10.52 3.24
N PRO A 142 1.24 -10.44 4.04
CA PRO A 142 1.82 -11.60 4.70
C PRO A 142 0.77 -12.36 5.52
N GLY A 143 0.80 -13.70 5.44
CA GLY A 143 -0.17 -14.57 6.14
C GLY A 143 -1.50 -14.77 5.40
N ALA A 144 -1.75 -14.09 4.29
CA ALA A 144 -2.96 -14.31 3.50
C ALA A 144 -2.99 -15.68 2.79
N ILE A 145 -4.18 -16.25 2.68
CA ILE A 145 -4.46 -17.46 1.90
C ILE A 145 -5.15 -17.06 0.60
N ASN A 146 -4.69 -17.60 -0.54
CA ASN A 146 -5.28 -17.29 -1.84
C ASN A 146 -6.31 -18.33 -2.26
N ILE A 147 -7.56 -17.89 -2.42
CA ILE A 147 -8.62 -18.67 -3.07
C ILE A 147 -9.31 -17.71 -4.05
N PRO A 148 -9.02 -17.81 -5.36
CA PRO A 148 -9.60 -16.91 -6.37
C PRO A 148 -11.12 -16.88 -6.30
N LEU A 149 -11.72 -15.72 -6.55
CA LEU A 149 -13.18 -15.55 -6.47
C LEU A 149 -13.96 -16.60 -7.28
N SER A 150 -13.46 -16.96 -8.47
CA SER A 150 -14.06 -17.98 -9.34
C SER A 150 -14.11 -19.37 -8.70
N GLN A 151 -13.16 -19.69 -7.82
CA GLN A 151 -13.05 -20.97 -7.11
C GLN A 151 -13.72 -20.94 -5.74
N LEU A 152 -14.02 -19.76 -5.19
CA LEU A 152 -14.60 -19.59 -3.86
C LEU A 152 -15.94 -20.31 -3.71
N PHE A 153 -16.70 -20.43 -4.80
CA PHE A 153 -18.00 -21.10 -4.85
C PHE A 153 -17.91 -22.63 -4.92
N MET A 154 -16.72 -23.21 -5.03
CA MET A 154 -16.54 -24.67 -5.10
C MET A 154 -16.56 -25.29 -3.69
N PRO A 155 -17.19 -26.46 -3.49
CA PRO A 155 -17.23 -27.13 -2.19
C PRO A 155 -15.85 -27.38 -1.56
N SER A 156 -14.84 -27.70 -2.37
CA SER A 156 -13.46 -27.93 -1.94
C SER A 156 -12.75 -26.68 -1.38
N SER A 157 -13.17 -25.50 -1.83
CA SER A 157 -12.65 -24.22 -1.34
C SER A 157 -13.32 -23.85 -0.02
N GLN A 158 -14.63 -24.06 0.07
CA GLN A 158 -15.42 -23.79 1.27
C GLN A 158 -14.94 -24.59 2.50
N SER A 159 -14.43 -25.81 2.31
CA SER A 159 -13.87 -26.61 3.40
C SER A 159 -12.56 -26.06 3.98
N GLN A 160 -11.88 -25.14 3.29
CA GLN A 160 -10.64 -24.53 3.77
C GLN A 160 -10.88 -23.26 4.61
N LEU A 161 -12.12 -22.75 4.62
CA LEU A 161 -12.44 -21.50 5.29
C LEU A 161 -12.77 -21.73 6.76
N PRO A 162 -12.19 -20.94 7.68
CA PRO A 162 -12.49 -21.06 9.10
C PRO A 162 -13.94 -20.62 9.38
N LYS A 163 -14.58 -21.28 10.34
CA LYS A 163 -15.94 -20.95 10.79
C LYS A 163 -15.98 -20.14 12.09
N ASP A 164 -14.85 -20.12 12.78
CA ASP A 164 -14.63 -19.54 14.10
C ASP A 164 -13.88 -18.19 14.05
N LYS A 165 -13.42 -17.78 12.87
CA LYS A 165 -12.65 -16.56 12.65
C LYS A 165 -13.37 -15.57 11.76
N LYS A 166 -13.13 -14.29 11.99
CA LYS A 166 -13.57 -13.23 11.08
C LYS A 166 -12.73 -13.24 9.81
N ILE A 167 -13.36 -13.42 8.65
CA ILE A 167 -12.68 -13.47 7.36
C ILE A 167 -12.54 -12.06 6.77
N VAL A 168 -11.32 -11.61 6.51
CA VAL A 168 -11.06 -10.37 5.77
C VAL A 168 -10.75 -10.71 4.33
N THR A 169 -11.66 -10.37 3.42
CA THR A 169 -11.47 -10.62 1.99
C THR A 169 -10.70 -9.48 1.32
N ILE A 170 -9.77 -9.84 0.43
CA ILE A 170 -8.80 -8.92 -0.17
C ILE A 170 -8.83 -9.10 -1.68
N CYS A 171 -8.85 -7.98 -2.41
CA CYS A 171 -8.58 -7.97 -3.84
C CYS A 171 -7.82 -6.70 -4.23
N SER A 172 -7.70 -6.41 -5.54
CA SER A 172 -7.00 -5.21 -6.01
C SER A 172 -7.62 -3.89 -5.51
N HIS A 173 -8.94 -3.71 -5.68
CA HIS A 173 -9.65 -2.44 -5.47
C HIS A 173 -10.90 -2.55 -4.58
N GLY A 174 -11.06 -3.64 -3.83
CA GLY A 174 -12.25 -3.89 -2.99
C GLY A 174 -13.45 -4.49 -3.73
N ASN A 175 -13.50 -4.43 -5.06
CA ASN A 175 -14.66 -4.88 -5.84
C ASN A 175 -14.90 -6.40 -5.82
N ARG A 176 -13.87 -7.21 -6.12
CA ARG A 176 -13.97 -8.68 -6.10
C ARG A 176 -14.13 -9.22 -4.67
N SER A 177 -13.41 -8.63 -3.73
CA SER A 177 -13.47 -9.00 -2.31
C SER A 177 -14.84 -8.68 -1.70
N MET A 178 -15.51 -7.63 -2.16
CA MET A 178 -16.87 -7.36 -1.74
C MET A 178 -17.82 -8.50 -2.16
N VAL A 179 -17.78 -8.93 -3.43
CA VAL A 179 -18.57 -10.09 -3.89
C VAL A 179 -18.25 -11.35 -3.08
N ALA A 180 -16.97 -11.60 -2.79
CA ALA A 180 -16.55 -12.70 -1.92
C ALA A 180 -17.16 -12.61 -0.52
N THR A 181 -17.05 -11.45 0.13
CA THR A 181 -17.60 -11.19 1.48
C THR A 181 -19.07 -11.58 1.55
N PHE A 182 -19.85 -11.17 0.56
CA PHE A 182 -21.28 -11.50 0.56
C PHE A 182 -21.57 -12.96 0.29
N ALA A 183 -20.84 -13.61 -0.62
CA ALA A 183 -20.96 -15.05 -0.84
C ALA A 183 -20.64 -15.85 0.44
N LEU A 184 -19.67 -15.39 1.23
CA LEU A 184 -19.32 -15.99 2.52
C LEU A 184 -20.40 -15.76 3.57
N ALA A 185 -20.92 -14.53 3.67
CA ALA A 185 -22.00 -14.19 4.59
C ALA A 185 -23.28 -15.02 4.33
N GLN A 186 -23.63 -15.28 3.07
CA GLN A 186 -24.76 -16.16 2.72
C GLN A 186 -24.57 -17.61 3.21
N ASN A 187 -23.33 -18.06 3.34
CA ASN A 187 -22.98 -19.37 3.91
C ASN A 187 -22.82 -19.33 5.44
N GLY A 188 -23.16 -18.21 6.08
CA GLY A 188 -23.09 -18.03 7.54
C GLY A 188 -21.69 -17.76 8.07
N LEU A 189 -20.74 -17.39 7.20
CA LEU A 189 -19.37 -17.05 7.61
C LEU A 189 -19.24 -15.55 7.87
N GLU A 190 -18.73 -15.18 9.04
CA GLU A 190 -18.46 -13.77 9.36
C GLU A 190 -17.33 -13.26 8.47
N SER A 191 -17.61 -12.21 7.69
CA SER A 191 -16.63 -11.67 6.76
C SER A 191 -16.76 -10.17 6.54
N THR A 192 -15.65 -9.54 6.14
CA THR A 192 -15.56 -8.13 5.78
C THR A 192 -14.62 -7.94 4.59
N SER A 193 -14.84 -6.91 3.76
CA SER A 193 -13.98 -6.57 2.62
C SER A 193 -12.98 -5.47 3.00
N LEU A 194 -11.72 -5.62 2.60
CA LEU A 194 -10.74 -4.54 2.77
C LEU A 194 -11.09 -3.34 1.87
N VAL A 195 -11.32 -2.17 2.48
CA VAL A 195 -11.66 -0.92 1.76
C VAL A 195 -10.56 -0.60 0.74
N GLY A 196 -10.95 -0.46 -0.53
CA GLY A 196 -10.03 -0.15 -1.63
C GLY A 196 -9.00 -1.23 -1.94
N GLY A 197 -9.10 -2.41 -1.30
CA GLY A 197 -8.21 -3.55 -1.54
C GLY A 197 -6.73 -3.24 -1.33
N MET A 198 -5.88 -3.92 -2.10
CA MET A 198 -4.43 -3.75 -2.08
C MET A 198 -3.99 -2.32 -2.46
N SER A 199 -4.76 -1.62 -3.30
CA SER A 199 -4.46 -0.24 -3.72
C SER A 199 -4.41 0.71 -2.51
N LEU A 200 -5.42 0.67 -1.63
CA LEU A 200 -5.42 1.48 -0.40
C LEU A 200 -4.66 0.84 0.77
N TRP A 201 -4.52 -0.48 0.82
CA TRP A 201 -3.61 -1.14 1.76
C TRP A 201 -2.19 -0.58 1.63
N ASN A 202 -1.76 -0.37 0.38
CA ASN A 202 -0.46 0.21 0.11
C ASN A 202 -0.31 1.64 0.65
N GLN A 203 -1.37 2.33 1.07
CA GLN A 203 -1.33 3.69 1.63
C GLN A 203 -1.39 3.73 3.17
N VAL A 204 -1.42 2.57 3.84
CA VAL A 204 -1.47 2.50 5.30
C VAL A 204 -0.13 2.88 5.89
N LEU A 205 -0.13 3.83 6.82
CA LEU A 205 1.06 4.36 7.48
C LEU A 205 1.06 4.00 8.96
N ASN A 206 2.16 3.42 9.42
CA ASN A 206 2.37 2.98 10.79
C ASN A 206 3.55 3.75 11.43
N PRO A 207 3.30 4.73 12.32
CA PRO A 207 4.36 5.43 13.03
C PRO A 207 4.87 4.65 14.25
N THR A 208 6.18 4.65 14.46
CA THR A 208 6.85 4.17 15.68
C THR A 208 7.81 5.25 16.18
N THR A 209 7.69 5.64 17.46
CA THR A 209 8.49 6.72 18.05
C THR A 209 9.66 6.19 18.89
N LEU A 210 10.87 6.66 18.61
CA LEU A 210 12.06 6.56 19.45
C LEU A 210 12.36 7.93 20.05
N LYS A 211 12.52 8.01 21.37
CA LYS A 211 12.98 9.22 22.05
C LYS A 211 14.32 8.95 22.72
N GLU A 212 15.31 9.78 22.39
CA GLU A 212 16.63 9.74 23.00
C GLU A 212 17.09 11.17 23.28
N ASN A 213 17.31 11.50 24.56
CA ASN A 213 17.68 12.86 25.00
C ASN A 213 16.69 13.93 24.49
N ASP A 214 17.18 14.93 23.78
CA ASP A 214 16.42 16.03 23.19
C ASP A 214 15.97 15.77 21.74
N ILE A 215 16.08 14.52 21.27
CA ILE A 215 15.73 14.09 19.91
C ILE A 215 14.53 13.13 19.96
N THR A 216 13.57 13.38 19.09
CA THR A 216 12.47 12.45 18.78
C THR A 216 12.64 11.96 17.34
N VAL A 217 12.68 10.65 17.12
CA VAL A 217 12.66 10.04 15.78
C VAL A 217 11.37 9.23 15.65
N ILE A 218 10.46 9.67 14.80
CA ILE A 218 9.26 8.91 14.43
C ILE A 218 9.55 8.24 13.09
N GLN A 219 9.73 6.92 13.08
CA GLN A 219 9.82 6.16 11.83
C GLN A 219 8.40 5.80 11.37
N VAL A 220 8.07 6.16 10.13
CA VAL A 220 6.76 5.93 9.54
C VAL A 220 6.90 4.86 8.48
N GLU A 221 6.31 3.70 8.72
CA GLU A 221 6.30 2.56 7.80
C GLU A 221 5.05 2.59 6.92
N LYS A 222 5.23 2.52 5.60
CA LYS A 222 4.18 2.25 4.63
C LYS A 222 4.02 0.73 4.51
N VAL A 223 3.18 0.16 5.36
CA VAL A 223 3.15 -1.29 5.67
C VAL A 223 2.90 -2.19 4.46
N GLY A 224 2.19 -1.71 3.45
CA GLY A 224 1.96 -2.46 2.21
C GLY A 224 3.15 -2.51 1.26
N LYS A 225 4.16 -1.66 1.47
CA LYS A 225 5.36 -1.54 0.61
C LYS A 225 6.70 -1.66 1.34
N GLY A 226 6.73 -1.54 2.66
CA GLY A 226 7.97 -1.46 3.41
C GLY A 226 8.79 -0.19 3.14
N CYS A 227 8.16 0.89 2.65
CA CYS A 227 8.79 2.21 2.62
C CYS A 227 8.85 2.78 4.04
N LEU A 228 9.95 3.44 4.36
CA LEU A 228 10.24 4.03 5.64
C LEU A 228 10.53 5.52 5.45
N SER A 229 9.78 6.34 6.15
CA SER A 229 10.05 7.77 6.27
C SER A 229 10.44 8.09 7.71
N HIS A 230 11.04 9.26 7.94
CA HIS A 230 11.43 9.66 9.30
C HIS A 230 11.03 11.09 9.59
N ILE A 231 10.36 11.30 10.72
CA ILE A 231 10.16 12.61 11.33
C ILE A 231 11.19 12.76 12.44
N ILE A 232 12.05 13.75 12.33
CA ILE A 232 13.14 14.01 13.28
C ILE A 232 12.84 15.32 13.98
N GLY A 233 12.51 15.25 15.26
CA GLY A 233 12.08 16.36 16.09
C GLY A 233 13.15 16.81 17.08
N SER A 234 13.27 18.12 17.26
CA SER A 234 14.07 18.78 18.30
C SER A 234 13.44 20.12 18.64
N ASN A 235 13.31 20.43 19.94
CA ASN A 235 12.82 21.71 20.46
C ASN A 235 11.54 22.24 19.75
N GLY A 236 10.55 21.37 19.54
CA GLY A 236 9.26 21.71 18.93
C GLY A 236 9.26 21.84 17.40
N GLU A 237 10.42 21.72 16.73
CA GLU A 237 10.52 21.69 15.27
C GLU A 237 10.87 20.30 14.76
N ALA A 238 10.48 20.01 13.52
CA ALA A 238 10.78 18.74 12.87
C ALA A 238 11.19 18.86 11.39
N VAL A 239 12.11 17.98 11.00
CA VAL A 239 12.41 17.59 9.62
C VAL A 239 11.62 16.32 9.30
N VAL A 240 11.08 16.23 8.08
CA VAL A 240 10.59 14.95 7.52
C VAL A 240 11.48 14.52 6.36
N ILE A 241 11.96 13.27 6.39
CA ILE A 241 12.76 12.64 5.34
C ILE A 241 11.91 11.57 4.63
N ASP A 242 11.89 11.61 3.30
CA ASP A 242 11.22 10.68 2.38
C ASP A 242 9.73 10.44 2.69
N PRO A 243 8.89 11.48 2.90
CA PRO A 243 7.48 11.28 3.18
C PRO A 243 6.74 10.63 2.00
N THR A 244 5.84 9.71 2.31
CA THR A 244 4.97 9.03 1.34
C THR A 244 3.52 9.52 1.46
N TYR A 245 2.65 9.18 0.49
CA TYR A 245 1.23 9.50 0.64
C TYR A 245 0.54 8.62 1.68
N PRO A 246 -0.43 9.16 2.46
CA PRO A 246 -0.94 10.54 2.41
C PRO A 246 -0.19 11.56 3.31
N PRO A 247 0.12 12.79 2.83
CA PRO A 247 0.94 13.77 3.57
C PRO A 247 0.33 14.26 4.89
N ASN A 248 -1.00 14.36 4.99
CA ASN A 248 -1.68 14.86 6.20
C ASN A 248 -1.37 14.00 7.44
N LYS A 249 -1.09 12.70 7.25
CA LYS A 249 -0.72 11.80 8.34
C LYS A 249 0.58 12.21 9.03
N TYR A 250 1.55 12.74 8.29
CA TYR A 250 2.81 13.23 8.86
C TYR A 250 2.56 14.44 9.78
N VAL A 251 1.61 15.31 9.41
CA VAL A 251 1.19 16.43 10.27
C VAL A 251 0.55 15.91 11.55
N GLU A 252 -0.36 14.93 11.45
CA GLU A 252 -0.98 14.27 12.62
C GLU A 252 0.07 13.63 13.53
N PHE A 253 1.04 12.90 12.97
CA PHE A 253 2.10 12.23 13.72
C PHE A 253 3.03 13.21 14.43
N ALA A 254 3.47 14.27 13.74
CA ALA A 254 4.29 15.32 14.35
C ALA A 254 3.55 16.07 15.46
N GLN A 255 2.29 16.44 15.24
CA GLN A 255 1.48 17.16 16.22
C GLN A 255 1.23 16.36 17.50
N LYS A 256 1.05 15.03 17.40
CA LYS A 256 0.91 14.15 18.56
C LYS A 256 2.14 14.18 19.49
N GLU A 257 3.31 14.48 18.94
CA GLU A 257 4.57 14.63 19.68
C GLU A 257 4.91 16.09 20.01
N GLY A 258 3.99 17.03 19.76
CA GLY A 258 4.21 18.46 20.01
C GLY A 258 5.20 19.12 19.03
N LEU A 259 5.38 18.52 17.85
CA LEU A 259 6.33 18.98 16.83
C LEU A 259 5.63 19.70 15.68
N LYS A 260 6.30 20.74 15.16
CA LYS A 260 5.93 21.43 13.93
C LYS A 260 6.91 21.09 12.81
N ILE A 261 6.40 20.56 11.70
CA ILE A 261 7.21 20.30 10.51
C ILE A 261 7.63 21.63 9.88
N THR A 262 8.94 21.90 9.82
CA THR A 262 9.52 23.12 9.23
C THR A 262 10.38 22.83 8.00
N LYS A 263 10.75 21.55 7.81
CA LYS A 263 11.61 21.08 6.71
C LYS A 263 11.09 19.75 6.18
N VAL A 264 11.17 19.57 4.87
CA VAL A 264 10.85 18.31 4.20
C VAL A 264 11.93 18.01 3.18
N ILE A 265 12.35 16.74 3.09
CA ILE A 265 13.53 16.33 2.34
C ILE A 265 13.23 15.00 1.62
N ASP A 266 13.70 14.85 0.39
CA ASP A 266 13.89 13.53 -0.22
C ASP A 266 15.39 13.19 -0.30
N THR A 267 15.75 11.96 0.06
CA THR A 267 17.12 11.42 -0.03
C THR A 267 17.55 11.25 -1.47
N HIS A 268 16.64 10.81 -2.34
CA HIS A 268 16.92 10.52 -3.73
C HIS A 268 15.65 10.62 -4.57
N GLN A 269 15.79 10.41 -5.88
CA GLN A 269 14.65 10.32 -6.76
C GLN A 269 13.98 8.95 -6.68
N HIS A 270 12.99 8.83 -5.79
CA HIS A 270 12.19 7.61 -5.60
C HIS A 270 11.57 7.13 -6.91
N ALA A 271 11.61 5.81 -7.12
CA ALA A 271 11.15 5.14 -8.34
C ALA A 271 10.03 4.12 -8.10
N ASP A 272 9.76 3.80 -6.84
CA ASP A 272 8.81 2.81 -6.38
C ASP A 272 7.54 3.46 -5.77
N HIS A 273 7.63 4.69 -5.30
CA HIS A 273 6.51 5.45 -4.75
C HIS A 273 6.54 6.93 -5.16
N VAL A 274 5.37 7.58 -5.11
CA VAL A 274 5.24 9.01 -5.30
C VAL A 274 5.60 9.70 -4.00
N SER A 275 6.61 10.57 -4.03
CA SER A 275 7.00 11.33 -2.85
C SER A 275 5.91 12.34 -2.50
N ALA A 276 5.50 12.35 -1.23
CA ALA A 276 4.59 13.34 -0.69
C ALA A 276 5.32 14.64 -0.29
N ALA A 277 6.64 14.76 -0.53
CA ALA A 277 7.46 15.85 -0.03
C ALA A 277 6.97 17.23 -0.50
N LYS A 278 6.62 17.35 -1.78
CA LYS A 278 6.07 18.59 -2.35
C LYS A 278 4.76 19.01 -1.67
N ASP A 279 3.84 18.06 -1.50
CA ASP A 279 2.54 18.36 -0.92
C ASP A 279 2.63 18.59 0.59
N LEU A 280 3.47 17.82 1.31
CA LEU A 280 3.72 18.02 2.72
C LEU A 280 4.35 19.39 2.98
N ALA A 281 5.34 19.79 2.18
CA ALA A 281 5.95 21.12 2.26
C ALA A 281 4.91 22.23 2.05
N ARG A 282 4.04 22.08 1.05
CA ARG A 282 2.96 23.02 0.76
C ARG A 282 1.95 23.15 1.91
N ILE A 283 1.44 22.04 2.45
CA ILE A 283 0.41 22.09 3.52
C ILE A 283 0.97 22.58 4.87
N THR A 284 2.27 22.40 5.11
CA THR A 284 2.94 22.84 6.35
C THR A 284 3.64 24.19 6.22
N SER A 285 3.75 24.74 5.00
CA SER A 285 4.65 25.86 4.67
C SER A 285 6.12 25.59 5.02
N ALA A 286 6.51 24.32 5.09
CA ALA A 286 7.89 23.90 5.31
C ALA A 286 8.75 24.12 4.06
N LYS A 287 10.05 24.27 4.27
CA LYS A 287 11.02 24.31 3.16
C LYS A 287 11.26 22.90 2.62
N LEU A 288 11.15 22.74 1.30
CA LEU A 288 11.48 21.51 0.59
C LEU A 288 12.96 21.51 0.18
N TYR A 289 13.71 20.46 0.53
CA TYR A 289 15.12 20.28 0.17
C TYR A 289 15.27 19.09 -0.77
N LEU A 290 15.92 19.33 -1.91
CA LEU A 290 16.13 18.30 -2.93
C LEU A 290 17.56 18.36 -3.46
N SER A 291 18.10 17.19 -3.80
CA SER A 291 19.42 17.08 -4.42
C SER A 291 19.51 17.95 -5.68
N LYS A 292 20.56 18.77 -5.77
CA LYS A 292 20.90 19.55 -6.97
C LYS A 292 21.26 18.67 -8.17
N LEU A 293 21.65 17.42 -7.91
CA LEU A 293 22.16 16.46 -8.90
C LEU A 293 21.08 15.60 -9.56
N GLU A 294 19.80 15.76 -9.17
CA GLU A 294 18.67 14.96 -9.66
C GLU A 294 17.71 15.76 -10.58
N GLU A 295 18.03 17.00 -10.93
CA GLU A 295 17.28 17.80 -11.93
C GLU A 295 15.76 17.96 -11.67
N TYR A 296 15.35 18.10 -10.40
CA TYR A 296 13.95 18.35 -10.05
C TYR A 296 13.40 19.67 -10.63
N LYS A 297 12.23 19.62 -11.28
CA LYS A 297 11.43 20.79 -11.73
C LYS A 297 10.45 21.27 -10.66
N LEU A 298 10.87 21.19 -9.41
CA LEU A 298 10.11 21.63 -8.25
C LEU A 298 10.82 22.85 -7.63
N ASP A 299 10.01 23.76 -7.09
CA ASP A 299 10.50 24.84 -6.24
C ASP A 299 10.99 24.24 -4.91
N SER A 300 12.29 24.37 -4.66
CA SER A 300 12.97 23.70 -3.55
C SER A 300 14.34 24.32 -3.29
N GLU A 301 14.79 24.28 -2.04
CA GLU A 301 16.19 24.49 -1.67
C GLU A 301 17.05 23.36 -2.26
N LYS A 302 18.05 23.70 -3.06
CA LYS A 302 18.94 22.73 -3.70
C LYS A 302 20.12 22.41 -2.79
N ILE A 303 20.33 21.13 -2.49
CA ILE A 303 21.40 20.68 -1.59
C ILE A 303 22.49 19.90 -2.31
N GLU A 304 23.70 20.01 -1.77
CA GLU A 304 24.92 19.32 -2.19
C GLU A 304 25.74 18.83 -0.97
N ASP A 305 26.81 18.09 -1.23
CA ASP A 305 27.67 17.53 -0.19
C ASP A 305 28.18 18.59 0.79
N GLY A 306 28.20 18.28 2.09
CA GLY A 306 28.68 19.19 3.13
C GLY A 306 27.69 20.27 3.56
N ASN A 307 26.53 20.41 2.91
CA ASN A 307 25.46 21.30 3.37
C ASN A 307 24.95 20.88 4.77
N THR A 308 24.36 21.84 5.48
CA THR A 308 23.72 21.59 6.78
C THR A 308 22.30 22.15 6.79
N ILE A 309 21.38 21.43 7.45
CA ILE A 309 19.97 21.78 7.55
C ILE A 309 19.60 21.86 9.03
N SER A 310 19.44 23.07 9.55
CA SER A 310 19.08 23.33 10.95
C SER A 310 17.57 23.20 11.19
N PHE A 311 17.21 22.66 12.37
CA PHE A 311 15.85 22.54 12.89
C PHE A 311 15.91 22.46 14.42
N GLY A 312 15.08 23.23 15.12
CA GLY A 312 15.11 23.27 16.58
C GLY A 312 16.50 23.65 17.12
N THR A 313 17.11 22.79 17.95
CA THR A 313 18.49 22.95 18.45
C THR A 313 19.50 22.04 17.74
N LYS A 314 19.09 21.36 16.66
CA LYS A 314 19.88 20.36 15.95
C LYS A 314 20.12 20.73 14.49
N GLN A 315 20.99 19.97 13.84
CA GLN A 315 21.27 20.09 12.42
C GLN A 315 21.50 18.72 11.77
N LEU A 316 21.05 18.56 10.53
CA LEU A 316 21.44 17.44 9.67
C LEU A 316 22.61 17.85 8.79
N ARG A 317 23.66 17.04 8.75
CA ARG A 317 24.74 17.15 7.76
C ARG A 317 24.39 16.32 6.53
N VAL A 318 24.57 16.90 5.35
CA VAL A 318 24.30 16.26 4.06
C VAL A 318 25.59 15.63 3.53
N ILE A 319 25.51 14.37 3.12
CA ILE A 319 26.61 13.63 2.47
C ILE A 319 26.10 13.11 1.13
N HIS A 320 26.82 13.41 0.04
CA HIS A 320 26.51 12.85 -1.27
C HIS A 320 26.90 11.37 -1.30
N THR A 321 25.94 10.51 -1.57
CA THR A 321 26.08 9.06 -1.53
C THR A 321 25.52 8.45 -2.81
N PRO A 322 26.23 8.60 -3.94
CA PRO A 322 25.78 8.02 -5.21
C PRO A 322 25.90 6.50 -5.19
N GLY A 323 25.07 5.84 -5.99
CA GLY A 323 25.09 4.39 -6.15
C GLY A 323 23.74 3.85 -6.58
N HIS A 324 22.71 4.08 -5.77
CA HIS A 324 21.32 3.79 -6.15
C HIS A 324 20.79 4.79 -7.19
N THR A 325 21.04 6.07 -6.95
CA THR A 325 20.80 7.15 -7.91
C THR A 325 22.05 8.05 -8.00
N PRO A 326 22.20 8.89 -9.04
CA PRO A 326 23.40 9.70 -9.19
C PRO A 326 23.49 10.82 -8.14
N GLY A 327 22.35 11.33 -7.69
CA GLY A 327 22.26 12.41 -6.72
C GLY A 327 21.73 12.00 -5.35
N GLY A 328 21.80 10.71 -5.00
CA GLY A 328 21.41 10.20 -3.69
C GLY A 328 22.18 10.87 -2.55
N MET A 329 21.49 11.19 -1.46
CA MET A 329 22.02 11.91 -0.30
C MET A 329 21.73 11.13 0.99
N THR A 330 22.71 11.11 1.88
CA THR A 330 22.58 10.63 3.25
C THR A 330 22.54 11.82 4.21
N PHE A 331 21.66 11.76 5.21
CA PHE A 331 21.54 12.79 6.25
C PHE A 331 22.02 12.27 7.59
N VAL A 332 22.82 13.06 8.29
CA VAL A 332 23.48 12.63 9.53
C VAL A 332 23.16 13.59 10.67
N LEU A 333 22.73 13.03 11.80
CA LEU A 333 22.50 13.73 13.06
C LEU A 333 23.46 13.20 14.13
N ASP A 334 24.22 14.12 14.74
CA ASP A 334 25.13 13.87 15.87
C ASP A 334 26.11 12.69 15.64
N ASP A 335 26.49 12.42 14.39
CA ASP A 335 27.30 11.25 13.93
C ASP A 335 26.80 9.88 14.43
N LYS A 336 25.57 9.84 14.94
CA LYS A 336 24.94 8.68 15.58
C LYS A 336 23.73 8.16 14.80
N TYR A 337 22.96 9.05 14.16
CA TYR A 337 21.81 8.67 13.35
C TYR A 337 22.11 9.01 11.89
N VAL A 338 22.13 7.99 11.05
CA VAL A 338 22.49 8.09 9.63
C VAL A 338 21.28 7.63 8.82
N PHE A 339 20.60 8.57 8.17
CA PHE A 339 19.47 8.30 7.28
C PHE A 339 20.03 8.04 5.88
N SER A 340 20.18 6.75 5.54
CA SER A 340 21.02 6.27 4.43
C SER A 340 20.36 6.35 3.05
N GLY A 341 19.06 6.68 2.98
CA GLY A 341 18.32 6.51 1.74
C GLY A 341 18.30 5.06 1.29
N ASP A 342 18.37 4.86 -0.02
CA ASP A 342 18.45 3.54 -0.65
C ASP A 342 19.90 3.10 -0.92
N ILE A 343 20.81 3.33 0.04
CA ILE A 343 22.21 2.91 -0.08
C ILE A 343 22.50 1.67 0.76
N LEU A 344 22.15 1.71 2.04
CA LEU A 344 22.35 0.62 2.99
C LEU A 344 21.04 0.35 3.73
N PHE A 345 20.58 -0.91 3.66
CA PHE A 345 19.39 -1.43 4.33
C PHE A 345 19.78 -2.25 5.56
N VAL A 346 18.78 -2.72 6.33
CA VAL A 346 19.04 -3.58 7.51
C VAL A 346 19.70 -4.89 7.10
N GLU A 347 19.29 -5.40 5.94
CA GLU A 347 19.56 -6.76 5.46
C GLU A 347 20.28 -6.80 4.11
N GLY A 348 20.66 -5.64 3.55
CA GLY A 348 21.18 -5.55 2.20
C GLY A 348 21.57 -4.14 1.78
N ILE A 349 21.65 -3.92 0.48
CA ILE A 349 22.10 -2.66 -0.13
C ILE A 349 21.14 -2.17 -1.20
N GLY A 350 21.27 -0.90 -1.56
CA GLY A 350 20.62 -0.29 -2.72
C GLY A 350 20.91 -1.01 -4.04
N ARG A 351 19.91 -1.09 -4.91
CA ARG A 351 20.12 -1.56 -6.29
C ARG A 351 20.65 -0.45 -7.20
N PRO A 352 21.71 -0.66 -8.01
CA PRO A 352 22.24 0.35 -8.93
C PRO A 352 21.64 0.33 -10.34
N ASP A 353 20.77 -0.63 -10.67
CA ASP A 353 20.34 -0.98 -12.03
C ASP A 353 19.01 -0.31 -12.49
N LEU A 354 18.49 0.63 -11.70
CA LEU A 354 17.33 1.45 -12.09
C LEU A 354 17.68 2.52 -13.15
N ARG A 355 18.94 2.61 -13.53
CA ARG A 355 19.46 3.47 -14.60
C ARG A 355 20.27 2.62 -15.59
N ASP A 356 20.43 3.15 -16.79
CA ASP A 356 21.43 2.61 -17.72
C ASP A 356 22.82 2.85 -17.08
N GLN A 357 23.78 1.93 -17.22
CA GLN A 357 25.12 1.93 -16.56
C GLN A 357 25.26 1.22 -15.19
N ALA A 358 24.58 0.09 -14.97
CA ALA A 358 24.61 -0.65 -13.70
C ALA A 358 26.01 -0.89 -13.09
N GLU A 359 27.05 -1.18 -13.89
CA GLU A 359 28.43 -1.38 -13.40
C GLU A 359 29.03 -0.11 -12.78
N GLU A 360 28.86 1.04 -13.42
CA GLU A 360 29.38 2.32 -12.92
C GLU A 360 28.70 2.69 -11.59
N PHE A 361 27.39 2.51 -11.52
CA PHE A 361 26.60 2.78 -10.32
C PHE A 361 26.91 1.78 -9.20
N ALA A 362 27.18 0.52 -9.52
CA ALA A 362 27.66 -0.47 -8.54
C ALA A 362 29.03 -0.09 -7.97
N ALA A 363 29.97 0.37 -8.81
CA ALA A 363 31.27 0.84 -8.35
C ALA A 363 31.16 2.07 -7.43
N LYS A 364 30.31 3.04 -7.80
CA LYS A 364 29.99 4.20 -6.95
C LYS A 364 29.34 3.79 -5.62
N LEU A 365 28.44 2.82 -5.66
CA LEU A 365 27.79 2.28 -4.46
C LEU A 365 28.83 1.65 -3.53
N TYR A 366 29.76 0.85 -4.06
CA TYR A 366 30.86 0.27 -3.30
C TYR A 366 31.69 1.35 -2.60
N ASP A 367 32.09 2.40 -3.33
CA ASP A 367 32.88 3.50 -2.77
C ASP A 367 32.10 4.27 -1.69
N THR A 368 30.81 4.53 -1.93
CA THR A 368 29.92 5.14 -0.94
C THR A 368 29.85 4.32 0.35
N LEU A 369 29.66 3.00 0.23
CA LEU A 369 29.55 2.11 1.38
C LEU A 369 30.87 2.08 2.18
N HIS A 370 31.99 1.77 1.52
CA HIS A 370 33.26 1.52 2.20
C HIS A 370 33.98 2.79 2.66
N ASN A 371 33.87 3.88 1.89
CA ASN A 371 34.62 5.11 2.15
C ASN A 371 33.80 6.18 2.87
N LYS A 372 32.47 6.03 2.97
CA LYS A 372 31.59 6.99 3.68
C LYS A 372 30.77 6.32 4.77
N ILE A 373 29.90 5.37 4.44
CA ILE A 373 28.92 4.82 5.39
C ILE A 373 29.59 3.94 6.47
N LEU A 374 30.51 3.07 6.10
CA LEU A 374 31.20 2.18 7.05
C LEU A 374 32.30 2.87 7.87
N LYS A 375 32.53 4.18 7.65
CA LYS A 375 33.48 5.00 8.42
C LYS A 375 32.88 5.63 9.68
N PHE A 376 31.56 5.58 9.85
CA PHE A 376 30.92 5.97 11.11
C PHE A 376 31.30 5.00 12.24
N GLY A 377 31.11 5.44 13.49
CA GLY A 377 31.35 4.60 14.66
C GLY A 377 30.49 3.34 14.66
N ASP A 378 30.99 2.25 15.26
CA ASP A 378 30.34 0.93 15.22
C ASP A 378 28.89 0.94 15.74
N ASP A 379 28.58 1.80 16.70
CA ASP A 379 27.25 1.97 17.30
C ASP A 379 26.33 2.94 16.54
N ALA A 380 26.81 3.58 15.46
CA ALA A 380 25.98 4.48 14.67
C ALA A 380 24.82 3.73 14.04
N LYS A 381 23.61 4.24 14.23
CA LYS A 381 22.34 3.68 13.76
C LYS A 381 22.09 4.15 12.33
N ILE A 382 21.99 3.18 11.42
CA ILE A 382 21.66 3.39 10.01
C ILE A 382 20.17 3.15 9.80
N PHE A 383 19.47 4.22 9.44
CA PHE A 383 18.04 4.26 9.15
C PHE A 383 17.81 4.27 7.63
N PRO A 384 17.34 3.16 7.04
CA PRO A 384 17.04 3.11 5.62
C PRO A 384 15.68 3.71 5.28
N THR A 385 15.48 3.99 3.99
CA THR A 385 14.17 4.38 3.41
C THR A 385 13.32 3.18 3.00
N HIS A 386 13.88 1.96 3.02
CA HIS A 386 13.13 0.75 2.75
C HIS A 386 13.56 -0.40 3.66
N HIS A 387 12.62 -1.30 3.92
CA HIS A 387 12.90 -2.69 4.23
C HIS A 387 12.09 -3.53 3.25
N GLY A 388 12.42 -4.81 3.11
CA GLY A 388 11.60 -5.71 2.31
C GLY A 388 11.05 -6.87 3.13
N GLU A 389 10.49 -7.83 2.41
CA GLU A 389 9.70 -8.89 3.01
C GLU A 389 10.53 -9.75 3.96
N GLY A 390 9.92 -10.14 5.08
CA GLY A 390 10.54 -10.98 6.11
C GLY A 390 11.54 -10.27 7.02
N VAL A 391 11.90 -9.01 6.75
CA VAL A 391 12.74 -8.23 7.66
C VAL A 391 11.91 -7.87 8.89
N THR A 392 12.40 -8.27 10.06
CA THR A 392 11.78 -7.92 11.34
C THR A 392 12.39 -6.64 11.90
N PRO A 393 11.58 -5.72 12.43
CA PRO A 393 12.11 -4.56 13.15
C PRO A 393 12.82 -4.98 14.45
N THR A 394 13.49 -4.04 15.10
CA THR A 394 13.98 -4.22 16.47
C THR A 394 12.82 -4.50 17.45
N LYS A 395 13.15 -4.84 18.69
CA LYS A 395 12.16 -5.05 19.76
C LYS A 395 11.23 -3.84 19.97
N ASP A 396 11.71 -2.64 19.65
CA ASP A 396 10.95 -1.40 19.77
C ASP A 396 10.10 -1.10 18.52
N GLY A 397 10.09 -2.00 17.53
CA GLY A 397 9.30 -1.85 16.30
C GLY A 397 9.90 -0.88 15.28
N ILE A 398 11.23 -0.68 15.31
CA ILE A 398 11.96 0.23 14.43
C ILE A 398 12.93 -0.54 13.54
N PHE A 399 12.99 -0.18 12.28
CA PHE A 399 13.92 -0.70 11.29
C PHE A 399 15.17 0.19 11.25
N TYR A 400 16.25 -0.29 11.87
CA TYR A 400 17.60 0.25 11.68
C TYR A 400 18.62 -0.88 11.87
N THR A 401 19.82 -0.71 11.32
CA THR A 401 20.99 -1.53 11.66
C THR A 401 22.08 -0.65 12.28
N THR A 402 23.11 -1.25 12.86
CA THR A 402 24.31 -0.50 13.27
C THR A 402 25.42 -0.70 12.26
N VAL A 403 26.40 0.18 12.21
CA VAL A 403 27.60 -0.02 11.37
C VAL A 403 28.26 -1.36 11.68
N GLN A 404 28.37 -1.73 12.96
CA GLN A 404 28.92 -3.02 13.38
C GLN A 404 28.17 -4.22 12.79
N ASN A 405 26.83 -4.14 12.74
CA ASN A 405 26.02 -5.23 12.18
C ASN A 405 26.00 -5.19 10.65
N ALA A 406 25.97 -4.01 10.04
CA ALA A 406 26.05 -3.85 8.59
C ALA A 406 27.32 -4.49 8.02
N LYS A 407 28.48 -4.32 8.68
CA LYS A 407 29.75 -4.95 8.29
C LYS A 407 29.71 -6.48 8.18
N LYS A 408 28.67 -7.15 8.69
CA LYS A 408 28.48 -8.61 8.59
C LYS A 408 27.69 -9.02 7.35
N LEU A 409 27.20 -8.06 6.55
CA LEU A 409 26.50 -8.35 5.30
C LEU A 409 27.51 -8.96 4.31
N PRO A 410 27.26 -10.16 3.75
CA PRO A 410 28.25 -10.83 2.90
C PRO A 410 28.65 -10.04 1.64
N LEU A 411 27.80 -9.12 1.17
CA LEU A 411 28.14 -8.22 0.06
C LEU A 411 29.23 -7.21 0.43
N LEU A 412 29.35 -6.83 1.70
CA LEU A 412 30.32 -5.83 2.17
C LEU A 412 31.70 -6.42 2.49
N ASP A 413 31.84 -7.75 2.43
CA ASP A 413 33.12 -8.46 2.56
C ASP A 413 33.86 -8.63 1.22
N LEU A 414 33.15 -8.42 0.11
CA LEU A 414 33.69 -8.57 -1.25
C LEU A 414 34.63 -7.41 -1.60
N ASP A 415 35.63 -7.66 -2.44
CA ASP A 415 36.36 -6.56 -3.08
C ASP A 415 35.49 -5.84 -4.12
N GLN A 416 35.94 -4.69 -4.62
CA GLN A 416 35.15 -3.88 -5.56
C GLN A 416 34.80 -4.64 -6.85
N THR A 417 35.70 -5.46 -7.37
CA THR A 417 35.47 -6.19 -8.63
C THR A 417 34.43 -7.28 -8.43
N GLU A 418 34.58 -8.05 -7.35
CA GLU A 418 33.64 -9.09 -6.95
C GLU A 418 32.26 -8.51 -6.63
N PHE A 419 32.21 -7.39 -5.90
CA PHE A 419 30.99 -6.66 -5.56
C PHE A 419 30.24 -6.24 -6.81
N VAL A 420 30.90 -5.57 -7.76
CA VAL A 420 30.28 -5.08 -8.99
C VAL A 420 29.73 -6.26 -9.80
N ALA A 421 30.54 -7.30 -10.02
CA ALA A 421 30.12 -8.48 -10.75
C ALA A 421 28.89 -9.16 -10.10
N LYS A 422 28.90 -9.28 -8.77
CA LYS A 422 27.80 -9.89 -8.01
C LYS A 422 26.54 -9.05 -8.09
N VAL A 423 26.61 -7.74 -7.82
CA VAL A 423 25.47 -6.83 -7.82
C VAL A 423 24.83 -6.73 -9.21
N VAL A 424 25.63 -6.64 -10.27
CA VAL A 424 25.13 -6.57 -11.65
C VAL A 424 24.50 -7.89 -12.10
N SER A 425 24.96 -9.03 -11.57
CA SER A 425 24.36 -10.35 -11.87
C SER A 425 22.94 -10.53 -11.31
N ILE A 426 22.53 -9.71 -10.35
CA ILE A 426 21.23 -9.84 -9.67
C ILE A 426 20.15 -9.18 -10.52
N THR A 427 19.41 -10.01 -11.25
CA THR A 427 18.33 -9.58 -12.15
C THR A 427 17.01 -9.46 -11.39
N THR A 428 16.83 -8.36 -10.65
CA THR A 428 15.52 -8.04 -10.07
C THR A 428 14.68 -7.24 -11.07
N PRO A 429 13.41 -7.62 -11.33
CA PRO A 429 12.53 -6.79 -12.15
C PRO A 429 12.48 -5.35 -11.62
N ARG A 430 12.32 -4.37 -12.51
CA ARG A 430 12.09 -2.98 -12.08
C ARG A 430 10.73 -2.86 -11.39
N PRO A 431 10.53 -1.89 -10.48
CA PRO A 431 9.21 -1.59 -9.95
C PRO A 431 8.22 -1.32 -11.09
N MET A 432 6.96 -1.70 -10.89
CA MET A 432 5.90 -1.35 -11.83
C MET A 432 5.78 0.18 -11.90
N ASN A 433 5.51 0.71 -13.09
CA ASN A 433 5.33 2.16 -13.33
C ASN A 433 6.52 3.07 -12.96
N TYR A 434 7.72 2.53 -12.69
CA TYR A 434 8.85 3.32 -12.19
C TYR A 434 9.16 4.58 -13.02
N SER A 435 9.09 4.48 -14.35
CA SER A 435 9.34 5.62 -15.25
C SER A 435 8.31 6.74 -15.07
N MET A 436 7.04 6.40 -14.81
CA MET A 436 5.99 7.37 -14.56
C MET A 436 6.16 8.02 -13.18
N ILE A 437 6.45 7.21 -12.16
CA ILE A 437 6.73 7.68 -10.79
C ILE A 437 7.90 8.68 -10.78
N ILE A 438 9.01 8.33 -11.44
CA ILE A 438 10.17 9.22 -11.62
C ILE A 438 9.76 10.57 -12.23
N LYS A 439 8.94 10.56 -13.29
CA LYS A 439 8.48 11.79 -13.97
C LYS A 439 7.58 12.64 -13.06
N VAL A 440 6.69 12.00 -12.30
CA VAL A 440 5.83 12.66 -11.32
C VAL A 440 6.67 13.31 -10.21
N ASN A 441 7.58 12.54 -9.61
CA ASN A 441 8.47 13.02 -8.53
C ASN A 441 9.39 14.16 -8.99
N LYS A 442 9.82 14.17 -10.26
CA LYS A 442 10.57 15.30 -10.85
C LYS A 442 9.73 16.55 -11.09
N GLY A 443 8.42 16.50 -10.93
CA GLY A 443 7.52 17.59 -11.32
C GLY A 443 7.37 17.75 -12.84
N VAL A 444 7.67 16.71 -13.62
CA VAL A 444 7.51 16.74 -15.09
C VAL A 444 6.04 16.52 -15.48
N ILE A 445 5.34 15.66 -14.74
CA ILE A 445 3.94 15.30 -14.99
C ILE A 445 3.14 15.53 -13.70
N PRO A 446 2.01 16.26 -13.75
CA PRO A 446 1.12 16.35 -12.60
C PRO A 446 0.36 15.04 -12.40
N ILE A 447 0.03 14.72 -11.16
CA ILE A 447 -0.84 13.59 -10.81
C ILE A 447 -1.89 14.06 -9.79
N ALA A 448 -3.12 13.58 -9.92
CA ALA A 448 -4.14 13.80 -8.92
C ALA A 448 -3.95 12.81 -7.75
N PRO A 449 -4.13 13.22 -6.47
CA PRO A 449 -3.93 12.34 -5.33
C PRO A 449 -4.69 11.01 -5.39
N GLU A 450 -5.87 11.01 -6.01
CA GLU A 450 -6.73 9.83 -6.15
C GLU A 450 -6.14 8.77 -7.10
N GLN A 451 -5.18 9.14 -7.96
CA GLN A 451 -4.51 8.24 -8.91
C GLN A 451 -3.25 7.60 -8.32
N ILE A 452 -2.72 8.13 -7.22
CA ILE A 452 -1.47 7.68 -6.61
C ILE A 452 -1.56 6.22 -6.13
N PRO A 453 -2.63 5.79 -5.43
CA PRO A 453 -2.74 4.40 -4.97
C PRO A 453 -2.58 3.37 -6.10
N ASP A 454 -3.17 3.66 -7.27
CA ASP A 454 -3.10 2.79 -8.44
C ASP A 454 -1.73 2.83 -9.12
N LEU A 455 -1.12 4.01 -9.20
CA LEU A 455 0.23 4.16 -9.76
C LEU A 455 1.26 3.37 -8.94
N GLU A 456 1.05 3.30 -7.63
CA GLU A 456 1.90 2.62 -6.66
C GLU A 456 1.55 1.13 -6.44
N MET A 457 0.67 0.53 -7.23
CA MET A 457 0.40 -0.91 -7.08
C MET A 457 1.64 -1.76 -7.41
N GLY A 458 1.84 -2.84 -6.64
CA GLY A 458 2.95 -3.79 -6.82
C GLY A 458 3.93 -3.82 -5.65
N PRO A 459 4.87 -4.80 -5.66
CA PRO A 459 5.86 -4.97 -4.60
C PRO A 459 6.93 -3.89 -4.62
N ASN A 460 7.59 -3.72 -3.47
CA ASN A 460 8.86 -3.02 -3.39
C ASN A 460 9.99 -3.87 -3.99
N ARG A 461 10.85 -3.23 -4.80
CA ARG A 461 11.99 -3.88 -5.45
C ARG A 461 13.26 -3.05 -5.35
N CYS A 462 13.49 -2.31 -4.26
CA CYS A 462 14.64 -1.40 -4.11
C CYS A 462 15.88 -2.06 -3.47
N SER A 463 15.72 -3.17 -2.74
CA SER A 463 16.81 -3.86 -2.03
C SER A 463 17.43 -5.03 -2.80
N ILE A 464 18.77 -5.14 -2.75
CA ILE A 464 19.53 -6.34 -3.13
C ILE A 464 20.00 -7.07 -1.87
N ARG A 465 19.81 -8.39 -1.86
CA ARG A 465 20.18 -9.31 -0.76
C ARG A 465 20.85 -10.56 -1.34
N MET A 466 21.60 -11.28 -0.51
CA MET A 466 22.14 -12.61 -0.83
C MET A 466 21.32 -13.72 -0.19
#